data_AF-A0A7L4RMI2-F1
#
_entry.id   AF-A0A7L4RMI2-F1
#
_cell.length_a   1.000
_cell.length_b   1.000
_cell.length_c   1.000
_cell.angle_alpha   90.00
_cell.angle_beta   90.00
_cell.angle_gamma   90.00
#
_symmetry.space_group_name_H-M   'P 1'
#
loop_
_entity.id
_entity.type
_entity.pdbx_description
1 polymer ?
#
loop_
_entity_poly.entity_id
_entity_poly.type
_entity_poly.pdbx_seq_one_letter_code
_entity_poly.pdbx_strand_id
1 'polypeptide(L)' 'MISAVRSAIDIPYIAAGGIRTPEEAKAVIKAGADIIQVGTALEKSSQVEHIRSMVAAVREGAKGR' A
#
# COMPACT_ATOMS: atom_id res chain seq x y z
N MET A 1 1.13 12.92 4.97
CA MET A 1 2.58 12.64 4.96
C MET A 1 3.04 12.03 3.63
N ILE A 2 2.42 10.95 3.14
CA ILE A 2 2.81 10.26 1.88
C ILE A 2 2.91 11.23 0.68
N SER A 3 1.86 12.01 0.42
CA SER A 3 1.86 12.99 -0.68
C SER A 3 2.96 14.05 -0.54
N ALA A 4 3.24 14.51 0.68
CA ALA A 4 4.31 15.47 0.94
C ALA A 4 5.70 14.88 0.62
N VAL A 5 5.95 13.62 0.99
CA VAL A 5 7.19 12.92 0.64
C VAL A 5 7.29 12.73 -0.87
N ARG A 6 6.21 12.28 -1.53
CA ARG A 6 6.16 12.10 -2.99
C ARG A 6 6.46 13.39 -3.77
N SER A 7 6.07 14.54 -3.24
CA SER A 7 6.38 15.85 -3.86
C SER A 7 7.82 16.32 -3.59
N ALA A 8 8.55 15.68 -2.67
CA ALA A 8 9.89 16.08 -2.27
C ALA A 8 10.99 15.17 -2.85
N ILE A 9 10.63 14.03 -3.44
CA ILE A 9 11.59 13.05 -3.97
C ILE A 9 11.17 12.55 -5.36
N ASP A 10 12.17 12.27 -6.19
CA ASP A 10 12.00 11.69 -7.53
C ASP A 10 12.41 10.21 -7.61
N ILE A 11 12.83 9.63 -6.48
CA ILE A 11 13.19 8.21 -6.39
C ILE A 11 12.02 7.35 -5.91
N PRO A 12 11.98 6.05 -6.26
CA PRO A 12 11.00 5.13 -5.70
C PRO A 12 11.14 5.01 -4.17
N TYR A 13 10.01 4.94 -3.45
CA TYR A 13 10.03 4.70 -2.02
C TYR A 13 8.93 3.73 -1.54
N ILE A 14 9.22 3.13 -0.39
CA ILE A 14 8.35 2.16 0.27
C ILE A 14 7.65 2.85 1.44
N ALA A 15 6.32 2.81 1.46
CA ALA A 15 5.54 3.19 2.63
C ALA A 15 5.30 1.95 3.50
N ALA A 16 5.70 2.04 4.77
CA ALA A 16 5.63 0.94 5.72
C ALA A 16 4.92 1.37 7.01
N GLY A 17 4.23 0.43 7.65
CA GLY A 17 3.59 0.61 8.95
C GLY A 17 2.12 1.02 8.88
N GLY A 18 1.31 0.41 9.75
CA GLY A 18 -0.10 0.79 9.95
C GLY A 18 -1.09 0.35 8.87
N ILE A 19 -0.65 -0.35 7.82
CA ILE A 19 -1.53 -0.85 6.75
C ILE A 19 -2.08 -2.21 7.15
N ARG A 20 -3.41 -2.29 7.32
CA ARG A 20 -4.14 -3.47 7.82
C ARG A 20 -5.23 -3.93 6.88
N THR A 21 -5.79 -3.04 6.06
CA THR A 21 -6.88 -3.38 5.13
C THR A 21 -6.53 -3.09 3.67
N PRO A 22 -7.22 -3.72 2.71
CA PRO A 22 -7.06 -3.41 1.28
C PRO A 22 -7.34 -1.93 0.97
N GLU A 23 -8.32 -1.32 1.62
CA GLU A 23 -8.69 0.08 1.43
C GLU A 23 -7.56 1.02 1.86
N GLU A 24 -6.91 0.73 2.99
CA GLU A 24 -5.72 1.46 3.45
C GLU A 24 -4.56 1.29 2.46
N ALA A 25 -4.31 0.08 1.96
CA ALA A 25 -3.30 -0.17 0.93
C ALA A 25 -3.55 0.67 -0.34
N LYS A 26 -4.80 0.70 -0.82
CA LYS A 26 -5.20 1.51 -1.97
C LYS A 26 -5.00 3.01 -1.72
N ALA A 27 -5.37 3.50 -0.54
CA ALA A 27 -5.22 4.89 -0.17
C ALA A 27 -3.75 5.33 -0.13
N VAL A 28 -2.87 4.48 0.42
CA VAL A 28 -1.42 4.73 0.49
C VAL A 28 -0.79 4.83 -0.90
N ILE A 29 -1.12 3.91 -1.81
CA ILE A 29 -0.63 3.95 -3.19
C ILE A 29 -1.15 5.19 -3.92
N LYS A 30 -2.45 5.50 -3.81
CA LYS A 30 -3.05 6.71 -4.41
C LYS A 30 -2.41 7.99 -3.88
N ALA A 31 -2.02 8.02 -2.62
CA ALA A 31 -1.39 9.18 -2.00
C ALA A 31 0.06 9.39 -2.47
N GLY A 32 0.66 8.45 -3.19
CA GLY A 32 1.97 8.63 -3.83
C GLY A 32 3.06 7.63 -3.43
N ALA A 33 2.76 6.59 -2.66
CA ALA A 33 3.72 5.52 -2.40
C ALA A 33 3.91 4.64 -3.65
N ASP A 34 5.14 4.19 -3.91
CA ASP A 34 5.44 3.28 -5.04
C ASP A 34 5.26 1.82 -4.63
N ILE A 35 5.61 1.50 -3.37
CA ILE A 35 5.52 0.17 -2.79
C ILE A 35 4.94 0.30 -1.39
N ILE A 36 4.21 -0.72 -0.93
CA ILE A 36 3.79 -0.85 0.46
C ILE A 36 4.42 -2.08 1.11
N GLN A 37 4.72 -1.96 2.41
CA GLN A 37 5.10 -3.09 3.25
C GLN A 37 3.99 -3.38 4.26
N VAL A 38 3.60 -4.66 4.33
CA VAL A 38 2.57 -5.15 5.26
C VAL A 38 3.19 -6.25 6.11
N GLY A 39 3.11 -6.10 7.44
CA GLY A 39 3.66 -7.06 8.41
C GLY A 39 2.52 -7.78 9.15
N THR A 40 2.29 -7.38 10.40
CA THR A 40 1.37 -8.02 11.36
C THR A 40 -0.06 -8.30 10.84
N ALA A 41 -0.55 -7.52 9.88
CA ALA A 41 -1.86 -7.78 9.27
C ALA A 41 -1.91 -9.12 8.51
N LEU A 42 -0.79 -9.53 7.90
CA LEU A 42 -0.67 -10.80 7.19
C LEU A 42 -0.20 -11.94 8.10
N GLU A 43 0.45 -11.65 9.22
CA GLU A 43 0.85 -12.69 10.21
C GLU A 43 -0.36 -13.34 10.88
N LYS A 44 -1.42 -12.57 11.12
CA LYS A 44 -2.64 -13.03 11.81
C LYS A 44 -3.64 -13.72 10.88
N SER A 45 -3.40 -13.68 9.58
CA SER A 45 -4.32 -14.20 8.57
C SER A 45 -3.59 -15.16 7.64
N SER A 46 -3.67 -16.45 7.90
CA SER A 46 -3.21 -17.52 6.98
C SER A 46 -4.08 -17.64 5.71
N GLN A 47 -4.79 -16.57 5.33
CA GLN A 47 -5.79 -16.57 4.28
C GLN A 47 -5.19 -15.95 3.02
N VAL A 48 -4.86 -16.80 2.05
CA VAL A 48 -4.44 -16.41 0.70
C VAL A 48 -5.39 -15.37 0.08
N GLU A 49 -6.69 -15.44 0.39
CA GLU A 49 -7.68 -14.46 -0.05
C GLU A 49 -7.43 -13.05 0.46
N HIS A 50 -6.95 -12.89 1.70
CA HIS A 50 -6.60 -11.58 2.23
C HIS A 50 -5.36 -11.01 1.51
N ILE A 51 -4.36 -11.84 1.23
CA ILE A 51 -3.21 -11.43 0.41
C ILE A 51 -3.68 -11.01 -1.00
N ARG A 52 -4.59 -11.79 -1.62
CA ARG A 52 -5.14 -11.47 -2.94
C ARG A 52 -5.88 -10.14 -2.95
N SER A 53 -6.70 -9.86 -1.94
CA SER A 53 -7.44 -8.59 -1.85
C SER A 53 -6.49 -7.40 -1.64
N MET A 54 -5.44 -7.55 -0.84
CA MET A 54 -4.39 -6.53 -0.69
C MET A 54 -3.69 -6.24 -2.03
N VAL A 55 -3.32 -7.29 -2.79
CA VAL A 55 -2.70 -7.13 -4.12
C VAL A 55 -3.65 -6.46 -5.11
N ALA A 56 -4.93 -6.85 -5.13
CA ALA A 56 -5.94 -6.23 -5.98
C ALA A 56 -6.09 -4.73 -5.68
N ALA A 57 -6.18 -4.38 -4.40
CA ALA A 57 -6.30 -3.00 -3.97
C ALA A 57 -5.08 -2.13 -4.34
N VAL A 58 -3.87 -2.66 -4.22
CA VAL A 58 -2.64 -1.99 -4.69
C VAL A 58 -2.69 -1.74 -6.20
N ARG A 59 -3.05 -2.76 -6.99
CA ARG A 59 -3.18 -2.63 -8.45
C ARG A 59 -4.24 -1.62 -8.85
N GLU A 60 -5.38 -1.59 -8.15
CA GLU A 60 -6.43 -0.60 -8.38
C GLU A 60 -6.01 0.81 -7.97
N GLY A 61 -5.27 0.96 -6.87
CA GLY A 61 -4.75 2.24 -6.42
C GLY A 61 -3.70 2.82 -7.37
N ALA A 62 -2.94 1.97 -8.04
CA ALA A 62 -1.96 2.36 -9.04
C ALA A 62 -2.59 2.75 -10.40
N LYS A 63 -3.82 2.30 -10.70
CA LYS A 63 -4.53 2.72 -11.92
C LYS A 63 -4.90 4.20 -11.82
N GLY A 64 -4.37 5.00 -12.75
CA GLY A 64 -4.63 6.44 -12.82
C GLY A 64 -3.63 7.30 -12.05
N ARG A 65 -2.49 6.72 -11.65
CA ARG A 65 -1.33 7.45 -11.13
C ARG A 65 -0.28 7.63 -12.22
#